data_AF-A0A8J2WH53-F1
#
_entry.id   AF-A0A8J2WH53-F1
#
_cell.length_a   1.000
_cell.length_b   1.000
_cell.length_c   1.000
_cell.angle_alpha   90.00
_cell.angle_beta   90.00
_cell.angle_gamma   90.00
#
_symmetry.space_group_name_H-M   'P 1'
#
loop_
_entity.id
_entity.type
_entity.pdbx_description
1 polymer ?
#
loop_
_entity_poly.entity_id
_entity_poly.type
_entity_poly.pdbx_seq_one_letter_code
_entity_poly.pdbx_strand_id
1 'polypeptide(L)'
;MPRNQKVWTLEASIELLVRIRDQLCPPPPTKDNLKFATRFAKIDWNLIAFHGFLPVECRTHFEMIIERILTYKTLKDVLVESLKIVKKFYNAN
;
A
#
# COMPACT_ATOMS: atom_id res chain seq x y z
N MET A 1 31.72 16.25 9.23
CA MET A 1 31.40 14.84 8.89
C MET A 1 30.42 14.85 7.73
N PRO A 2 30.67 14.13 6.63
CA PRO A 2 29.70 14.08 5.54
C PRO A 2 28.43 13.41 6.08
N ARG A 3 27.29 14.08 5.93
CA ARG A 3 25.98 13.48 6.25
C ARG A 3 25.85 12.28 5.32
N ASN A 4 25.86 11.07 5.86
CA ASN A 4 25.49 9.87 5.12
C ASN A 4 24.14 10.18 4.45
N GLN A 5 24.17 10.39 3.14
CA GLN A 5 22.98 10.68 2.37
C GLN A 5 22.12 9.43 2.45
N LYS A 6 20.95 9.53 3.07
CA LYS A 6 20.03 8.40 3.17
C LYS A 6 19.56 8.08 1.76
N VAL A 7 19.99 6.94 1.22
CA VAL A 7 19.60 6.48 -0.11
C VAL A 7 18.71 5.26 0.06
N TRP A 8 17.54 5.28 -0.59
CA TRP A 8 16.68 4.11 -0.69
C TRP A 8 17.35 3.08 -1.60
N THR A 9 17.82 1.98 -1.02
CA THR A 9 18.35 0.82 -1.76
C THR A 9 17.26 -0.24 -1.93
N LEU A 10 17.57 -1.29 -2.71
CA LEU A 10 16.70 -2.45 -2.85
C LEU A 10 16.45 -3.11 -1.47
N GLU A 11 17.50 -3.30 -0.69
CA GLU A 11 17.46 -3.94 0.63
C GLU A 11 16.59 -3.13 1.59
N ALA A 12 16.77 -1.80 1.64
CA ALA A 12 15.94 -0.92 2.45
C ALA A 12 14.47 -0.96 2.00
N SER A 13 14.21 -1.04 0.70
CA SER A 13 12.84 -1.16 0.17
C SER A 13 12.21 -2.50 0.55
N ILE A 14 12.95 -3.59 0.50
CA ILE A 14 12.48 -4.92 0.94
C ILE A 14 12.18 -4.91 2.44
N GLU A 15 13.07 -4.33 3.25
CA GLU A 15 12.88 -4.25 4.70
C GLU A 15 11.63 -3.44 5.06
N LEU A 16 11.38 -2.32 4.38
CA LEU A 16 10.14 -1.56 4.53
C LEU A 16 8.90 -2.45 4.33
N LEU A 17 8.88 -3.23 3.25
CA LEU A 17 7.76 -4.12 2.94
C LEU A 17 7.60 -5.25 3.96
N VAL A 18 8.71 -5.83 4.44
CA VAL A 18 8.71 -6.87 5.48
C VAL A 18 8.14 -6.32 6.78
N ARG A 19 8.57 -5.14 7.22
CA ARG A 19 8.07 -4.51 8.45
C ARG A 19 6.56 -4.21 8.36
N ILE A 20 6.08 -3.71 7.22
CA ILE A 20 4.65 -3.45 7.00
C ILE A 20 3.86 -4.77 7.04
N ARG A 21 4.37 -5.83 6.38
CA ARG A 21 3.76 -7.16 6.41
C ARG A 21 3.67 -7.67 7.85
N ASP A 22 4.76 -7.62 8.61
CA ASP A 22 4.81 -8.19 9.96
C ASP A 22 3.92 -7.42 10.94
N GLN A 23 3.69 -6.12 10.70
CA GLN A 23 2.74 -5.32 11.47
C GLN A 23 1.28 -5.65 11.11
N LEU A 24 0.97 -5.85 9.83
CA LEU A 24 -0.40 -5.96 9.35
C LEU A 24 -0.93 -7.40 9.28
N CYS A 25 -0.06 -8.38 9.04
CA CYS A 25 -0.44 -9.78 8.94
C CYS A 25 -0.55 -10.40 10.34
N PRO A 26 -1.76 -10.64 10.85
CA PRO A 26 -1.90 -11.50 12.02
C PRO A 26 -1.30 -12.88 11.75
N PRO A 27 -0.80 -13.59 12.77
CA PRO A 27 -0.34 -14.95 12.59
C PRO A 27 -1.47 -15.83 12.03
N PRO A 28 -1.15 -16.83 11.19
CA PRO A 28 -2.10 -17.86 10.79
C PRO A 28 -2.77 -18.46 12.03
N PRO A 29 -4.09 -18.74 12.02
CA PRO A 29 -4.96 -18.95 10.86
C PRO A 29 -5.86 -17.75 10.49
N THR A 30 -5.55 -16.54 10.93
CA THR A 30 -6.46 -15.39 10.81
C THR A 30 -6.59 -14.93 9.35
N LYS A 31 -7.77 -15.09 8.73
CA LYS A 31 -8.04 -14.53 7.40
C LYS A 31 -8.18 -13.01 7.49
N ASP A 32 -7.39 -12.29 6.71
CA ASP A 32 -7.54 -10.86 6.56
C ASP A 32 -8.70 -10.53 5.61
N ASN A 33 -9.83 -10.10 6.18
CA ASN A 33 -11.02 -9.73 5.43
C ASN A 33 -11.17 -8.21 5.24
N LEU A 34 -10.16 -7.41 5.64
CA LEU A 34 -10.24 -5.95 5.55
C LEU A 34 -9.78 -5.45 4.18
N LYS A 35 -10.43 -4.39 3.70
CA LYS A 35 -10.06 -3.72 2.44
C LYS A 35 -8.69 -3.07 2.57
N PHE A 36 -7.97 -2.98 1.45
CA PHE A 36 -6.66 -2.35 1.34
C PHE A 36 -6.59 -0.97 2.03
N ALA A 37 -7.52 -0.05 1.71
CA ALA A 37 -7.55 1.28 2.31
C ALA A 37 -7.71 1.26 3.84
N THR A 38 -8.48 0.30 4.36
CA THR A 38 -8.67 0.11 5.81
C THR A 38 -7.41 -0.43 6.47
N ARG A 39 -6.65 -1.30 5.80
CA ARG A 39 -5.36 -1.82 6.31
C ARG A 39 -4.26 -0.77 6.23
N PHE A 40 -4.20 -0.03 5.13
CA PHE A 40 -3.25 1.06 4.94
C PHE A 40 -3.37 2.12 6.04
N ALA A 41 -4.59 2.51 6.40
CA ALA A 41 -4.84 3.45 7.50
C ALA A 41 -4.43 2.91 8.89
N LYS A 42 -4.25 1.59 9.04
CA LYS A 42 -3.84 0.94 10.30
C LYS A 42 -2.33 0.76 10.42
N ILE A 43 -1.55 1.12 9.41
CA ILE A 43 -0.09 1.07 9.48
C ILE A 43 0.37 2.14 10.49
N ASP A 44 1.01 1.70 11.57
CA ASP A 44 1.70 2.62 12.46
C ASP A 44 3.12 2.85 11.94
N TRP A 45 3.27 3.93 11.19
CA TRP A 45 4.51 4.34 10.53
C TRP A 45 5.65 4.65 11.51
N ASN A 46 5.35 4.93 12.78
CA ASN A 46 6.39 5.14 13.81
C ASN A 46 7.12 3.84 14.13
N LEU A 47 6.40 2.71 14.09
CA LEU A 47 6.98 1.38 14.30
C LEU A 47 7.69 0.86 13.03
N ILE A 48 7.30 1.36 11.86
CA ILE A 48 7.92 1.01 10.58
C ILE A 48 9.24 1.75 10.37
N ALA A 49 9.37 2.97 10.89
CA ALA A 49 10.58 3.80 10.76
C ALA A 49 11.85 3.03 11.18
N PHE A 50 12.91 3.15 10.38
CA PHE A 50 14.09 2.30 10.50
C PHE A 50 15.32 2.92 9.87
N HIS A 51 16.52 2.54 10.33
CA HIS A 51 17.81 3.01 9.79
C HIS A 51 17.90 4.53 9.60
N GLY A 52 17.22 5.28 10.47
CA GLY A 52 17.15 6.74 10.41
C GLY A 52 16.12 7.30 9.41
N PHE A 53 15.45 6.49 8.59
CA PHE A 53 14.28 6.92 7.83
C PHE A 53 13.14 7.30 8.77
N LEU A 54 12.61 8.50 8.58
CA LEU A 54 11.48 9.00 9.34
C LEU A 54 10.18 8.30 8.90
N PRO A 55 9.17 8.23 9.77
CA PRO A 55 7.87 7.63 9.45
C PRO A 55 7.27 8.14 8.13
N VAL A 56 7.39 9.46 7.90
CA VAL A 56 6.88 10.11 6.68
C VAL A 56 7.65 9.67 5.44
N GLU A 57 8.98 9.49 5.54
CA GLU A 57 9.81 9.02 4.43
C GLU A 57 9.46 7.57 4.06
N CYS A 58 9.25 6.70 5.06
CA CYS A 58 8.80 5.33 4.86
C CYS A 58 7.41 5.26 4.20
N ARG A 59 6.48 6.11 4.64
CA ARG A 59 5.14 6.21 4.05
C ARG A 59 5.20 6.63 2.58
N THR A 60 5.89 7.74 2.29
CA THR A 60 6.01 8.26 0.92
C THR A 60 6.63 7.23 -0.02
N HIS A 61 7.70 6.56 0.42
CA HIS A 61 8.35 5.53 -0.40
C HIS A 61 7.43 4.34 -0.67
N PHE A 62 6.66 3.90 0.34
CA PHE A 62 5.67 2.84 0.15
C PHE A 62 4.54 3.26 -0.80
N GLU A 63 4.02 4.48 -0.68
CA GLU A 63 3.02 5.03 -1.61
C GLU A 63 3.53 5.01 -3.06
N MET A 64 4.78 5.43 -3.30
CA MET A 64 5.40 5.35 -4.63
C MET A 64 5.53 3.91 -5.17
N ILE A 65 5.85 2.94 -4.33
CA ILE A 65 5.89 1.52 -4.72
C ILE A 65 4.49 1.04 -5.11
N ILE A 66 3.50 1.37 -4.29
CA ILE A 66 2.11 0.97 -4.50
C ILE A 66 1.52 1.64 -5.73
N GLU A 67 1.77 2.92 -5.99
CA GLU A 67 1.33 3.60 -7.21
C GLU A 67 1.86 2.93 -8.49
N ARG A 68 3.11 2.44 -8.45
CA ARG A 68 3.71 1.71 -9.58
C ARG A 68 3.09 0.32 -9.77
N ILE A 69 2.78 -0.38 -8.68
CA ILE A 69 2.18 -1.73 -8.71
C ILE A 69 0.68 -1.69 -9.01
N LEU A 70 -0.06 -0.75 -8.43
CA LEU A 70 -1.49 -0.52 -8.67
C LEU A 70 -1.73 0.21 -10.00
N THR A 71 -0.84 -0.02 -10.98
CA THR A 71 -0.85 0.65 -12.27
C THR A 71 -2.27 0.66 -12.83
N TYR A 72 -2.74 1.90 -12.99
CA TYR A 72 -4.12 2.32 -13.09
C TYR A 72 -5.00 1.43 -13.99
N LYS A 73 -6.18 1.07 -13.49
CA LYS A 73 -7.36 1.01 -14.36
C LYS A 73 -7.43 2.33 -15.11
N THR A 74 -7.28 2.27 -16.43
CA THR A 74 -7.43 3.46 -17.26
C THR A 74 -8.86 3.99 -17.08
N LEU A 75 -9.10 5.26 -17.42
CA LEU A 75 -10.48 5.80 -17.42
C LEU A 75 -11.44 4.89 -18.22
N LYS A 76 -10.94 4.28 -19.31
CA LYS A 76 -11.65 3.27 -20.09
C LYS A 76 -12.05 2.06 -19.25
N ASP A 77 -11.13 1.52 -18.44
CA ASP A 77 -11.42 0.38 -17.55
C ASP A 77 -12.44 0.75 -16.47
N VAL A 78 -12.33 1.95 -15.90
CA VAL A 78 -13.28 2.49 -14.91
C VAL A 78 -14.68 2.67 -15.52
N LEU A 79 -14.77 3.19 -16.74
CA LEU A 79 -16.04 3.38 -17.45
C LEU A 79 -16.69 2.03 -17.80
N VAL A 80 -15.90 1.05 -18.26
CA VAL A 80 -16.41 -0.30 -18.57
C VAL A 80 -16.98 -0.97 -17.31
N GLU A 81 -16.30 -0.86 -16.17
CA GLU A 81 -16.82 -1.40 -14.91
C GLU A 81 -18.05 -0.64 -14.42
N SER A 82 -18.03 0.69 -14.49
CA SER A 82 -19.15 1.53 -14.11
C SER A 82 -20.40 1.19 -14.94
N LEU A 83 -20.26 1.00 -16.25
CA LEU A 83 -21.34 0.57 -17.14
C LEU A 83 -21.90 -0.81 -16.76
N LYS A 84 -21.04 -1.76 -16.38
CA LYS A 84 -21.49 -3.09 -15.91
C LYS A 84 -22.29 -2.99 -14.62
N ILE A 85 -21.84 -2.17 -13.66
CA ILE A 85 -22.52 -1.95 -12.39
C ILE A 85 -23.88 -1.28 -12.61
N VAL A 86 -23.92 -0.20 -13.40
CA VAL A 86 -25.17 0.53 -13.72
C VAL A 86 -26.16 -0.39 -14.43
N LYS A 87 -25.74 -1.13 -15.46
CA LYS A 87 -26.62 -2.11 -16.14
C LYS A 87 -27.17 -3.17 -15.18
N LYS A 88 -26.34 -3.65 -14.24
CA LYS A 88 -26.79 -4.62 -13.23
C LYS A 88 -27.81 -4.02 -12.26
N PHE A 89 -27.67 -2.76 -11.88
CA PHE A 89 -28.62 -2.07 -11.01
C PHE A 89 -29.97 -1.82 -11.69
N TYR A 90 -29.97 -1.43 -12.98
CA TYR A 90 -31.20 -1.12 -13.70
C TYR A 90 -31.92 -2.34 -14.27
N ASN A 91 -31.22 -3.46 -14.51
CA ASN A 91 -31.85 -4.73 -14.92
C ASN A 91 -32.30 -5.60 -13.74
N ALA A 92 -32.10 -5.16 -12.49
CA ALA A 92 -32.54 -5.86 -11.29
C ALA A 92 -33.84 -5.28 -10.70
N ASN A 93 -34.43 -4.28 -11.36
CA ASN A 93 -35.80 -3.79 -11.19
C ASN A 93 -36.64 -4.19 -12.40
#